data_AF-A0A3P7FCH5-F1
#
_entry.id   AF-A0A3P7FCH5-F1
#
_cell.length_a   1.000
_cell.length_b   1.000
_cell.length_c   1.000
_cell.angle_alpha   90.00
_cell.angle_beta   90.00
_cell.angle_gamma   90.00
#
_symmetry.space_group_name_H-M   'P 1'
#
loop_
_entity.id
_entity.type
_entity.pdbx_description
1 polymer ?
#
loop_
_entity_poly.entity_id
_entity_poly.type
_entity_poly.pdbx_seq_one_letter_code
_entity_poly.pdbx_strand_id
1 'polypeptide(L)'
;MGNLFGKQRPALPPVSQQDHAILQLKNQRDKMKQYIKRNEKQMEREKELAKQLIKANKKDRALLILKRKRYQESMTEKMLQQLDQIERMVSDLEFVAIEQKVVEQLRYGNEALKRMNQMISVDDIERIMDETKEAAEFQEEISNMLSGKLGEDDLEEVEKEFAKLIENEGELNFPEIPSESLSAKIPNKISKSLY
;
A
#
# COMPACT_ATOMS: atom_id res chain seq x y z
N MET A 1 -14.86 18.78 55.28
CA MET A 1 -13.80 19.54 54.55
C MET A 1 -13.37 18.69 53.37
N GLY A 2 -13.96 18.90 52.19
CA GLY A 2 -13.82 18.03 51.02
C GLY A 2 -12.62 18.38 50.14
N ASN A 3 -11.90 17.36 49.67
CA ASN A 3 -10.82 17.49 48.70
C ASN A 3 -11.41 17.88 47.32
N LEU A 4 -11.31 19.17 46.96
CA LEU A 4 -11.87 19.77 45.73
C LEU A 4 -10.86 19.94 44.58
N PHE A 5 -9.86 19.06 44.43
CA PHE A 5 -8.93 19.13 43.29
C PHE A 5 -8.62 17.75 42.69
N GLY A 6 -9.67 16.96 42.44
CA GLY A 6 -9.57 15.82 41.53
C GLY A 6 -9.94 16.27 40.12
N LYS A 7 -9.05 16.94 39.39
CA LYS A 7 -9.20 17.13 37.94
C LYS A 7 -9.36 15.73 37.35
N GLN A 8 -10.58 15.38 36.93
CA GLN A 8 -10.87 14.09 36.31
C GLN A 8 -9.91 13.96 35.13
N ARG A 9 -8.95 13.04 35.26
CA ARG A 9 -8.10 12.68 34.14
C ARG A 9 -9.04 12.14 33.07
N PRO A 10 -8.90 12.57 31.79
CA PRO A 10 -9.73 12.04 30.74
C PRO A 10 -9.66 10.52 30.79
N ALA A 11 -10.82 9.88 30.78
CA ALA A 11 -10.91 8.42 30.78
C ALA A 11 -10.04 7.92 29.63
N LEU A 12 -9.11 7.02 29.94
CA LEU A 12 -8.30 6.37 28.91
C LEU A 12 -9.27 5.74 27.89
N PRO A 13 -8.95 5.82 26.59
CA PRO A 13 -9.79 5.16 25.59
C PRO A 13 -9.96 3.68 25.96
N PRO A 14 -11.15 3.10 25.73
CA PRO A 14 -11.38 1.69 26.02
C PRO A 14 -10.36 0.86 25.24
N VAL A 15 -9.68 -0.05 25.95
CA VAL A 15 -8.66 -0.93 25.38
C VAL A 15 -9.27 -1.70 24.21
N SER A 16 -8.67 -1.59 23.03
CA SER A 16 -9.15 -2.33 21.86
C SER A 16 -8.93 -3.83 22.06
N GLN A 17 -9.75 -4.67 21.42
CA GLN A 17 -9.50 -6.12 21.36
C GLN A 17 -8.09 -6.41 20.78
N GLN A 18 -7.64 -5.56 19.86
CA GLN A 18 -6.30 -5.59 19.28
C GLN A 18 -5.21 -5.32 20.31
N ASP A 19 -5.37 -4.29 21.15
CA ASP A 19 -4.41 -3.97 22.22
C ASP A 19 -4.30 -5.11 23.22
N HIS A 20 -5.43 -5.75 23.55
CA HIS A 20 -5.45 -6.92 24.41
C HIS A 20 -4.68 -8.10 23.79
N ALA A 21 -4.88 -8.38 22.50
CA ALA A 21 -4.16 -9.42 21.78
C ALA A 21 -2.64 -9.13 21.73
N ILE A 22 -2.25 -7.90 21.41
CA ILE A 22 -0.85 -7.46 21.41
C ILE A 22 -0.22 -7.64 22.80
N LEU A 23 -0.93 -7.27 23.87
CA LEU A 23 -0.47 -7.43 25.24
C LEU A 23 -0.26 -8.91 25.59
N GLN A 24 -1.21 -9.79 25.23
CA GLN A 24 -1.09 -11.22 25.46
C GLN A 24 0.13 -11.82 24.73
N LEU A 25 0.34 -11.45 23.47
CA LEU A 25 1.50 -11.87 22.68
C LEU A 25 2.81 -11.37 23.27
N LYS A 26 2.88 -10.10 23.69
CA LYS A 26 4.05 -9.52 24.37
C LYS A 26 4.37 -10.26 25.68
N ASN A 27 3.35 -10.58 26.48
CA ASN A 27 3.51 -11.38 27.69
C ASN A 27 4.03 -12.79 27.38
N GLN A 28 3.54 -13.44 26.33
CA GLN A 28 4.00 -14.76 25.91
C GLN A 28 5.46 -14.71 25.43
N ARG A 29 5.81 -13.72 24.61
CA ARG A 29 7.18 -13.46 24.15
C ARG A 29 8.14 -13.32 25.33
N ASP A 30 7.77 -12.53 26.33
CA ASP A 30 8.64 -12.27 27.49
C ASP A 30 8.82 -13.51 28.37
N LYS A 31 7.76 -14.31 28.55
CA LYS A 31 7.86 -15.63 29.21
C LYS A 31 8.78 -16.58 28.46
N MET A 32 8.70 -16.61 27.13
CA MET A 32 9.57 -17.44 26.30
C MET A 32 11.04 -17.00 26.40
N LYS A 33 11.31 -15.68 26.31
CA LYS A 33 12.67 -15.14 26.51
C LYS A 33 13.24 -15.52 27.88
N GLN A 34 12.44 -15.44 28.94
CA GLN A 34 12.86 -15.87 30.27
C GLN A 34 13.17 -17.37 30.33
N TYR A 35 12.34 -18.21 29.71
CA TYR A 35 12.54 -19.66 29.68
C TYR A 35 13.80 -20.04 28.88
N ILE A 36 14.02 -19.43 27.72
CA ILE A 36 15.25 -19.59 26.92
C ILE A 36 16.48 -19.26 27.77
N LYS A 37 16.51 -18.09 28.42
CA LYS A 37 17.63 -17.66 29.27
C LYS A 37 17.91 -18.63 30.43
N ARG A 38 16.86 -19.18 31.05
CA ARG A 38 17.02 -20.20 32.12
C ARG A 38 17.58 -21.51 31.57
N ASN A 39 17.11 -21.94 30.40
CA ASN A 39 17.58 -23.15 29.73
C ASN A 39 19.04 -23.02 29.29
N GLU A 40 19.46 -21.90 28.73
CA GLU A 40 20.87 -21.65 28.37
C GLU A 40 21.79 -21.77 29.60
N LYS A 41 21.39 -21.18 30.74
CA LYS A 41 22.12 -21.33 32.01
C LYS A 41 22.14 -22.77 32.52
N GLN A 42 21.10 -23.55 32.29
CA GLN A 42 21.06 -24.98 32.62
C GLN A 42 22.01 -25.77 31.71
N MET A 43 22.02 -25.49 30.42
CA MET A 43 22.90 -26.13 29.43
C MET A 43 24.38 -25.88 29.71
N GLU A 44 24.77 -24.67 30.12
CA GLU A 44 26.17 -24.40 30.51
C GLU A 44 26.58 -25.16 31.78
N ARG A 45 25.69 -25.27 32.79
CA ARG A 45 25.94 -26.13 33.96
C ARG A 45 26.08 -27.60 33.59
N GLU A 46 25.25 -28.10 32.67
CA GLU A 46 25.34 -29.48 32.18
C GLU A 46 26.63 -29.75 31.42
N LYS A 47 27.11 -28.78 30.65
CA LYS A 47 28.40 -28.84 29.96
C LYS A 47 29.58 -28.88 30.94
N GLU A 48 29.53 -28.10 32.01
CA GLU A 48 30.54 -28.15 33.09
C GLU A 48 30.52 -29.48 33.83
N LEU A 49 29.34 -29.99 34.20
CA LEU A 49 29.18 -31.30 34.82
C LEU A 49 29.70 -32.43 33.92
N ALA A 50 29.42 -32.37 32.62
CA ALA A 50 29.96 -33.33 31.66
C ALA A 50 31.50 -33.29 31.63
N LYS A 51 32.12 -32.10 31.64
CA LYS A 51 33.59 -31.96 31.73
C LYS A 51 34.15 -32.57 33.01
N GLN A 52 33.50 -32.36 34.15
CA GLN A 52 33.91 -32.95 35.43
C GLN A 52 33.81 -34.48 35.43
N LEU A 53 32.73 -35.04 34.86
CA LEU A 53 32.56 -36.49 34.74
C LEU A 53 33.58 -37.14 33.83
N ILE A 54 34.00 -36.47 32.75
CA ILE A 54 35.08 -36.93 31.87
C ILE A 54 36.40 -37.01 32.65
N LYS A 55 36.73 -35.97 33.45
CA LYS A 55 37.92 -35.98 34.32
C LYS A 55 37.87 -37.08 35.37
N ALA A 56 36.69 -37.40 35.89
CA ALA A 56 36.47 -38.49 36.85
C ALA A 56 36.38 -39.88 36.19
N ASN A 57 36.76 -40.01 34.91
CA ASN A 57 36.70 -41.25 34.11
C ASN A 57 35.30 -41.91 34.03
N LYS A 58 34.22 -41.14 34.26
CA LYS A 58 32.82 -41.59 34.20
C LYS A 58 32.20 -41.26 32.84
N LYS A 59 32.74 -41.86 31.78
CA LYS A 59 32.41 -41.53 30.37
C LYS A 59 30.93 -41.72 30.04
N ASP A 60 30.31 -42.82 30.47
CA ASP A 60 28.90 -43.12 30.14
C ASP A 60 27.94 -42.08 30.73
N ARG A 61 28.20 -41.64 31.97
CA ARG A 61 27.42 -40.59 32.62
C ARG A 61 27.61 -39.23 31.94
N ALA A 62 28.84 -38.92 31.52
CA ALA A 62 29.10 -37.69 30.77
C ALA A 62 28.33 -37.68 29.44
N LEU A 63 28.33 -38.80 28.71
CA LEU A 63 27.59 -38.94 27.46
C LEU A 63 26.08 -38.74 27.66
N LEU A 64 25.49 -39.30 28.73
CA LEU A 64 24.07 -39.12 29.06
C LEU A 64 23.72 -37.64 29.28
N ILE A 65 24.55 -36.90 30.02
CA ILE A 65 24.35 -35.46 30.24
C ILE A 65 24.44 -34.68 28.92
N LEU A 66 25.43 -35.01 28.07
CA LEU A 66 25.56 -34.36 26.76
C LEU A 66 24.38 -34.64 25.84
N LYS A 67 23.81 -35.86 25.85
CA LYS A 67 22.58 -36.19 25.12
C LYS A 67 21.39 -35.35 25.62
N ARG A 68 21.25 -35.20 26.94
CA ARG A 68 20.22 -34.35 27.55
C ARG A 68 20.39 -32.88 27.15
N LYS A 69 21.62 -32.36 27.18
CA LYS A 69 21.94 -31.01 26.72
C LYS A 69 21.57 -30.81 25.24
N ARG A 70 21.89 -31.76 24.36
CA ARG A 70 21.51 -31.70 22.93
C ARG A 70 20.00 -31.65 22.72
N TYR A 71 19.23 -32.39 23.52
CA TYR A 71 17.77 -32.29 23.49
C TYR A 71 17.29 -30.90 23.94
N GLN A 72 17.84 -30.35 25.02
CA GLN A 72 17.53 -28.98 25.48
C GLN A 72 17.88 -27.92 24.43
N GLU A 73 19.00 -28.08 23.70
CA GLU A 73 19.36 -27.21 22.57
C GLU A 73 18.29 -27.24 21.48
N SER A 74 17.90 -28.43 21.02
CA SER A 74 16.86 -28.57 19.99
C SER A 74 15.51 -27.97 20.40
N MET A 75 15.16 -28.06 21.69
CA MET A 75 13.96 -27.42 22.22
C MET A 75 14.10 -25.91 22.28
N THR A 76 15.30 -25.40 22.59
CA THR A 76 15.60 -23.96 22.60
C THR A 76 15.53 -23.37 21.19
N GLU A 77 16.05 -24.06 20.19
CA GLU A 77 15.93 -23.68 18.77
C GLU A 77 14.46 -23.58 18.32
N LYS A 78 13.62 -24.58 18.66
CA LYS A 78 12.18 -24.53 18.35
C LYS A 78 11.49 -23.33 19.02
N MET A 79 11.85 -23.02 20.26
CA MET A 79 11.30 -21.86 20.95
C MET A 79 11.76 -20.53 20.38
N LEU A 80 13.00 -20.44 19.88
CA LEU A 80 13.47 -19.26 19.15
C LEU A 80 12.65 -19.07 17.87
N GLN A 81 12.37 -20.14 17.11
CA GLN A 81 11.50 -20.06 15.93
C GLN A 81 10.08 -19.59 16.28
N GLN A 82 9.51 -20.12 17.38
CA GLN A 82 8.21 -19.67 17.88
C GLN A 82 8.25 -18.22 18.38
N LEU A 83 9.36 -17.79 18.98
CA LEU A 83 9.56 -16.40 19.42
C LEU A 83 9.54 -15.45 18.23
N ASP A 84 10.26 -15.78 17.15
CA ASP A 84 10.25 -15.02 15.90
C ASP A 84 8.84 -14.96 15.30
N GLN A 85 8.08 -16.06 15.38
CA GLN A 85 6.69 -16.07 14.93
C GLN A 85 5.82 -15.11 15.74
N ILE A 86 5.98 -15.08 17.07
CA ILE A 86 5.24 -14.15 17.92
C ILE A 86 5.63 -12.70 17.63
N GLU A 87 6.92 -12.42 17.43
CA GLU A 87 7.39 -11.07 17.10
C GLU A 87 6.81 -10.60 15.76
N ARG A 88 6.76 -11.46 14.74
CA ARG A 88 6.06 -11.18 13.48
C ARG A 88 4.57 -10.89 13.70
N MET A 89 3.85 -11.76 14.43
CA MET A 89 2.42 -11.53 14.71
C MET A 89 2.15 -10.23 15.46
N VAL A 90 3.04 -9.81 16.37
CA VAL A 90 2.93 -8.51 17.05
C VAL A 90 3.07 -7.37 16.05
N SER A 91 4.08 -7.43 15.18
CA SER A 91 4.27 -6.42 14.12
C SER A 91 3.11 -6.38 13.13
N ASP A 92 2.60 -7.53 12.72
CA ASP A 92 1.44 -7.64 11.82
C ASP A 92 0.21 -7.01 12.47
N LEU A 93 -0.06 -7.32 13.74
CA LEU A 93 -1.16 -6.70 14.47
C LEU A 93 -0.96 -5.19 14.65
N GLU A 94 0.25 -4.71 14.92
CA GLU A 94 0.51 -3.27 14.98
C GLU A 94 0.28 -2.59 13.62
N PHE A 95 0.58 -3.29 12.51
CA PHE A 95 0.33 -2.79 11.15
C PHE A 95 -1.15 -2.77 10.78
N VAL A 96 -1.94 -3.75 11.22
CA VAL A 96 -3.41 -3.78 10.99
C VAL A 96 -4.10 -2.51 11.50
N ALA A 97 -3.62 -1.89 12.58
CA ALA A 97 -4.16 -0.62 13.06
C ALA A 97 -3.95 0.52 12.03
N ILE A 98 -2.79 0.51 11.35
CA ILE A 98 -2.47 1.47 10.29
C ILE A 98 -3.34 1.18 9.07
N GLU A 99 -3.49 -0.09 8.67
CA GLU A 99 -4.36 -0.49 7.56
C GLU A 99 -5.81 -0.07 7.78
N GLN A 100 -6.35 -0.28 8.98
CA GLN A 100 -7.69 0.16 9.34
C GLN A 100 -7.85 1.68 9.17
N LYS A 101 -6.85 2.46 9.61
CA LYS A 101 -6.84 3.90 9.42
C LYS A 101 -6.79 4.28 7.94
N VAL A 102 -5.98 3.61 7.13
CA VAL A 102 -5.93 3.83 5.67
C VAL A 102 -7.30 3.57 5.04
N VAL A 103 -7.96 2.46 5.40
CA VAL A 103 -9.31 2.14 4.92
C VAL A 103 -10.33 3.19 5.33
N GLU A 104 -10.26 3.69 6.58
CA GLU A 104 -11.13 4.78 7.05
C GLU A 104 -10.90 6.07 6.24
N GLN A 105 -9.64 6.45 5.98
CA GLN A 105 -9.32 7.62 5.15
C GLN A 105 -9.80 7.45 3.69
N LEU A 106 -9.68 6.25 3.12
CA LEU A 106 -10.22 5.96 1.79
C LEU A 106 -11.75 6.05 1.75
N ARG A 107 -12.44 5.62 2.81
CA ARG A 107 -13.89 5.80 2.94
C ARG A 107 -14.28 7.28 2.97
N TYR A 108 -13.59 8.08 3.79
CA TYR A 108 -13.80 9.53 3.85
C TYR A 108 -13.55 10.19 2.49
N GLY A 109 -12.47 9.81 1.80
CA GLY A 109 -12.18 10.27 0.44
C GLY A 109 -13.28 9.89 -0.55
N ASN A 110 -13.79 8.66 -0.49
CA ASN A 110 -14.90 8.20 -1.34
C ASN A 110 -16.20 8.97 -1.03
N GLU A 111 -16.51 9.23 0.24
CA GLU A 111 -17.66 10.05 0.62
C GLU A 111 -17.54 11.49 0.11
N ALA A 112 -16.34 12.08 0.18
CA ALA A 112 -16.08 13.40 -0.40
C ALA A 112 -16.29 13.39 -1.92
N LEU A 113 -15.77 12.39 -2.63
CA LEU A 113 -16.01 12.21 -4.07
C LEU A 113 -17.50 12.03 -4.39
N LYS A 114 -18.25 11.27 -3.59
CA LYS A 114 -19.70 11.13 -3.76
C LYS A 114 -20.43 12.45 -3.58
N ARG A 115 -20.06 13.26 -2.58
CA ARG A 115 -20.63 14.61 -2.39
C ARG A 115 -20.29 15.53 -3.55
N MET A 116 -19.05 15.51 -4.04
CA MET A 116 -18.65 16.25 -5.23
C MET A 116 -19.45 15.82 -6.46
N ASN A 117 -19.64 14.51 -6.67
CA ASN A 117 -20.45 13.98 -7.75
C ASN A 117 -21.94 14.32 -7.60
N GLN A 118 -22.44 14.56 -6.38
CA GLN A 118 -23.81 15.08 -6.16
C GLN A 118 -23.90 16.59 -6.41
N MET A 119 -22.81 17.33 -6.18
CA MET A 119 -22.71 18.76 -6.47
C MET A 119 -22.56 19.04 -7.97
N ILE A 120 -21.92 18.13 -8.72
CA ILE A 120 -22.10 18.03 -10.17
C ILE A 120 -23.56 17.60 -10.37
N SER A 121 -24.43 18.59 -10.46
CA SER A 121 -25.86 18.39 -10.33
C SER A 121 -26.39 17.60 -11.51
N VAL A 122 -27.48 16.85 -11.31
CA VAL A 122 -28.27 16.34 -12.43
C VAL A 122 -28.62 17.49 -13.37
N ASP A 123 -28.85 18.70 -12.86
CA ASP A 123 -29.05 19.91 -13.65
C ASP A 123 -27.82 20.34 -14.48
N ASP A 124 -26.59 20.09 -14.04
CA ASP A 124 -25.38 20.30 -14.86
C ASP A 124 -25.28 19.21 -15.94
N ILE A 125 -25.64 17.97 -15.61
CA ILE A 125 -25.67 16.87 -16.59
C ILE A 125 -26.78 17.11 -17.62
N GLU A 126 -27.97 17.48 -17.19
CA GLU A 126 -29.12 17.85 -18.03
C GLU A 126 -28.78 19.08 -18.85
N ARG A 127 -28.19 20.14 -18.27
CA ARG A 127 -27.71 21.30 -19.06
C ARG A 127 -26.65 20.90 -20.09
N ILE A 128 -25.67 20.06 -19.76
CA ILE A 128 -24.69 19.57 -20.73
C ILE A 128 -25.38 18.72 -21.82
N MET A 129 -26.38 17.90 -21.45
CA MET A 129 -27.15 17.09 -22.39
C MET A 129 -28.07 17.95 -23.28
N ASP A 130 -28.67 19.00 -22.73
CA ASP A 130 -29.51 19.96 -23.44
C ASP A 130 -28.67 20.85 -24.35
N GLU A 131 -27.54 21.41 -23.87
CA GLU A 131 -26.59 22.18 -24.68
C GLU A 131 -26.04 21.33 -25.84
N THR A 132 -25.74 20.04 -25.61
CA THR A 132 -25.31 19.14 -26.70
C THR A 132 -26.44 18.81 -27.67
N LYS A 133 -27.69 18.70 -27.19
CA LYS A 133 -28.86 18.49 -28.06
C LYS A 133 -29.21 19.74 -28.86
N GLU A 134 -29.23 20.92 -28.24
CA GLU A 134 -29.43 22.22 -28.88
C GLU A 134 -28.33 22.49 -29.91
N ALA A 135 -27.06 22.18 -29.60
CA ALA A 135 -25.98 22.30 -30.57
C ALA A 135 -26.19 21.38 -31.79
N ALA A 136 -26.69 20.15 -31.57
CA ALA A 136 -27.01 19.22 -32.65
C ALA A 136 -28.23 19.70 -33.48
N GLU A 137 -29.29 20.20 -32.84
CA GLU A 137 -30.47 20.76 -33.50
C GLU A 137 -30.15 22.02 -34.29
N PHE A 138 -29.34 22.93 -33.72
CA PHE A 138 -28.87 24.13 -34.40
C PHE A 138 -27.99 23.78 -35.60
N GLN A 139 -27.14 22.76 -35.47
CA GLN A 139 -26.36 22.24 -36.60
C GLN A 139 -27.27 21.68 -37.70
N GLU A 140 -28.34 20.98 -37.33
CA GLU A 140 -29.35 20.48 -38.27
C GLU A 140 -30.17 21.63 -38.90
N GLU A 141 -30.55 22.65 -38.14
CA GLU A 141 -31.27 23.83 -38.64
C GLU A 141 -30.42 24.64 -39.62
N ILE A 142 -29.14 24.86 -39.29
CA ILE A 142 -28.17 25.45 -40.22
C ILE A 142 -28.11 24.60 -41.49
N SER A 143 -27.93 23.29 -41.35
CA SER A 143 -27.86 22.37 -42.50
C SER A 143 -29.13 22.46 -43.37
N ASN A 144 -30.31 22.47 -42.76
CA ASN A 144 -31.60 22.57 -43.45
C ASN A 144 -31.81 23.93 -44.11
N MET A 145 -31.47 25.04 -43.44
CA MET A 145 -31.55 26.39 -44.02
C MET A 145 -30.62 26.58 -45.20
N LEU A 146 -29.43 25.99 -45.13
CA LEU A 146 -28.45 26.03 -46.22
C LEU A 146 -28.85 25.05 -47.34
N SER A 147 -29.50 23.93 -47.01
CA SER A 147 -29.97 22.95 -47.98
C SER A 147 -31.00 23.60 -48.93
N GLY A 148 -30.59 23.80 -50.18
CA GLY A 148 -31.42 24.40 -51.23
C GLY A 148 -31.38 25.93 -51.34
N LYS A 149 -30.68 26.66 -50.46
CA LYS A 149 -30.44 28.11 -50.64
C LYS A 149 -29.16 28.42 -51.41
N LEU A 150 -28.14 27.57 -51.29
CA LEU A 150 -26.93 27.71 -52.08
C LEU A 150 -27.17 27.11 -53.47
N GLY A 151 -26.78 27.85 -54.51
CA GLY A 151 -26.70 27.31 -55.86
C GLY A 151 -25.54 26.31 -56.00
N GLU A 152 -25.53 25.54 -57.07
CA GLU A 152 -24.44 24.60 -57.39
C GLU A 152 -23.08 25.33 -57.50
N ASP A 153 -23.07 26.53 -58.09
CA ASP A 153 -21.89 27.38 -58.22
C ASP A 153 -21.33 27.85 -56.86
N ASP A 154 -22.20 28.17 -55.89
CA ASP A 154 -21.82 28.62 -54.55
C ASP A 154 -21.19 27.47 -53.73
N LEU A 155 -21.74 26.25 -53.87
CA LEU A 155 -21.23 25.06 -53.19
C LEU A 155 -19.80 24.72 -53.65
N GLU A 156 -19.53 24.79 -54.95
CA GLU A 156 -18.17 24.56 -55.48
C GLU A 156 -17.14 25.58 -54.94
N GLU A 157 -17.53 26.85 -54.77
CA GLU A 157 -16.62 27.88 -54.26
C GLU A 157 -16.30 27.63 -52.78
N VAL A 158 -17.30 27.26 -51.97
CA VAL A 158 -17.14 26.87 -50.56
C VAL A 158 -16.24 25.63 -50.43
N GLU A 159 -16.44 24.59 -51.25
CA GLU A 159 -15.58 23.41 -51.25
C GLU A 159 -14.12 23.74 -51.59
N LYS A 160 -13.88 24.65 -52.55
CA LYS A 160 -12.54 25.13 -52.91
C LYS A 160 -11.88 25.92 -51.78
N GLU A 161 -12.63 26.76 -51.06
CA GLU A 161 -12.10 27.49 -49.89
C GLU A 161 -11.79 26.53 -48.73
N PHE A 162 -12.68 25.58 -48.45
CA PHE A 162 -12.47 24.57 -47.42
C PHE A 162 -11.24 23.71 -47.68
N ALA A 163 -11.04 23.26 -48.93
CA ALA A 163 -9.85 22.51 -49.33
C ALA A 163 -8.54 23.30 -49.10
N LYS A 164 -8.53 24.61 -49.40
CA LYS A 164 -7.38 25.49 -49.13
C LYS A 164 -7.12 25.66 -47.63
N LEU A 165 -8.18 25.76 -46.81
CA LEU A 165 -8.02 25.84 -45.35
C LEU A 165 -7.44 24.56 -44.78
N ILE A 166 -7.87 23.38 -45.25
CA ILE A 166 -7.25 22.10 -44.85
C ILE A 166 -5.80 22.00 -45.32
N GLU A 167 -5.46 22.45 -46.53
CA GLU A 167 -4.07 22.45 -47.01
C GLU A 167 -3.18 23.36 -46.13
N ASN A 168 -3.68 24.53 -45.73
CA ASN A 168 -2.99 25.46 -44.84
C ASN A 168 -2.92 24.96 -43.38
N GLU A 169 -3.98 24.29 -42.90
CA GLU A 169 -4.01 23.60 -41.61
C GLU A 169 -3.40 22.19 -41.68
N GLY A 170 -2.79 21.78 -42.79
CA GLY A 170 -1.97 20.56 -42.89
C GLY A 170 -0.83 20.52 -41.88
N GLU A 171 -0.57 21.64 -41.21
CA GLU A 171 0.20 21.75 -39.97
C GLU A 171 -0.73 21.80 -38.74
N LEU A 172 -1.68 20.88 -38.63
CA LEU A 172 -2.29 20.51 -37.36
C LEU A 172 -1.17 19.93 -36.51
N ASN A 173 -0.46 20.84 -35.84
CA ASN A 173 0.51 20.62 -34.80
C ASN A 173 -0.20 19.88 -33.67
N PHE A 174 -0.37 18.56 -33.81
CA PHE A 174 -0.58 17.70 -32.68
C PHE A 174 0.58 17.99 -31.72
N PRO A 175 0.32 18.46 -30.49
CA PRO A 175 1.38 18.68 -29.54
C PRO A 175 2.16 17.37 -29.39
N GLU A 176 3.48 17.43 -29.54
CA GLU A 176 4.36 16.29 -29.36
C GLU A 176 3.99 15.59 -28.05
N ILE A 177 3.40 14.39 -28.16
CA ILE A 177 3.14 13.54 -27.02
C ILE A 177 4.49 13.40 -26.32
N PRO A 178 4.62 13.78 -25.03
CA PRO A 178 5.89 13.65 -24.32
C PRO A 178 6.37 12.20 -24.44
N SER A 179 7.39 12.00 -25.28
CA SER A 179 8.02 10.70 -25.49
C SER A 179 8.95 10.37 -24.33
N GLU A 180 8.55 10.73 -23.11
CA GLU A 180 9.27 10.39 -21.90
C GLU A 180 8.89 8.95 -21.56
N SER A 181 9.45 8.03 -22.35
CA SER A 181 9.40 6.60 -22.10
C SER A 181 9.79 6.36 -20.64
N LEU A 182 8.86 5.81 -19.86
CA LEU A 182 9.09 5.30 -18.52
C LEU A 182 10.44 4.61 -18.49
N SER A 183 11.36 5.17 -17.70
CA SER A 183 12.79 4.83 -17.66
C SER A 183 12.99 3.33 -17.43
N ALA A 184 13.02 2.55 -18.51
CA ALA A 184 13.49 1.19 -18.51
C ALA A 184 15.01 1.27 -18.55
N LYS A 185 15.61 1.27 -17.36
CA LYS A 185 17.05 1.09 -17.15
C LYS A 185 17.58 -0.04 -18.04
N ILE A 186 18.47 0.25 -18.98
CA ILE A 186 19.65 -0.60 -19.23
C ILE A 186 20.84 0.32 -19.59
N PRO A 187 21.97 0.20 -18.89
CA PRO A 187 23.17 0.98 -19.15
C PRO A 187 24.01 0.34 -20.25
N ASN A 188 24.95 1.15 -20.74
CA ASN A 188 26.26 0.78 -21.30
C ASN A 188 26.46 0.83 -22.81
N LYS A 189 27.67 1.36 -23.07
CA LYS A 189 28.59 1.15 -24.19
C LYS A 189 28.33 2.02 -25.40
N ILE A 190 29.10 3.11 -25.52
CA ILE A 190 30.54 3.18 -25.83
C ILE A 190 30.76 2.95 -27.33
N SER A 191 31.51 3.92 -27.86
CA SER A 191 32.50 3.82 -28.93
C SER A 191 32.07 4.06 -30.37
N LYS A 192 32.69 5.14 -30.89
CA LYS A 192 33.55 5.19 -32.09
C LYS A 192 32.78 5.08 -33.42
N SER A 193 33.12 5.80 -34.46
CA SER A 193 34.28 6.65 -34.77
C SER A 193 33.85 7.61 -35.87
N LEU A 194 34.13 8.89 -35.65
CA LEU A 194 34.21 9.90 -36.69
C LEU A 194 35.34 9.51 -37.65
N TYR A 195 35.02 9.40 -38.94
CA TYR A 195 35.96 9.71 -40.01
C TYR A 195 35.76 11.19 -40.34
#